data_AF-A0A4R1SA61-F1
#
_entry.id   AF-A0A4R1SA61-F1
#
_cell.length_a   1.000
_cell.length_b   1.000
_cell.length_c   1.000
_cell.angle_alpha   90.00
_cell.angle_beta   90.00
_cell.angle_gamma   90.00
#
_symmetry.space_group_name_H-M   'P 1'
#
loop_
_entity.id
_entity.type
_entity.pdbx_description
1 polymer ?
#
loop_
_entity_poly.entity_id
_entity_poly.type
_entity_poly.pdbx_seq_one_letter_code
_entity_poly.pdbx_strand_id
1 'polypeptide(L)'
;MKDKSQELTQLIDDFRYLKNAVMRTNRVFKSISSKTLRPLYLATGLLTIGFAAAIQWLMGYYGSYGAIPGAMKTVYYSLLGILMVWLSYTKARLIRQSVRELGADLTFRQLLKEVYTRNTMAIVAPYGFVIGLAVFFLVSHGWSGYLVPCLAILYGLMIHSMTNFLYLTELVIGGAWLLVTGFGVLFILGPAQTTLALSVTFGVGFIVMYLVSLITARNERNKVG
;
A
#
# COMPACT_ATOMS: atom_id res chain seq x y z
N MET A 1 46.18 -8.86 -31.03
CA MET A 1 46.27 -9.21 -29.59
C MET A 1 46.05 -8.02 -28.64
N LYS A 2 45.53 -6.86 -29.11
CA LYS A 2 45.25 -5.66 -28.30
C LYS A 2 43.82 -5.59 -27.70
N ASP A 3 43.00 -6.63 -27.91
CA ASP A 3 41.56 -6.58 -27.63
C ASP A 3 41.18 -6.81 -26.15
N LYS A 4 41.85 -7.74 -25.47
CA LYS A 4 41.44 -8.17 -24.12
C LYS A 4 41.49 -7.07 -23.07
N SER A 5 42.43 -6.12 -23.17
CA SER A 5 42.53 -5.02 -22.20
C SER A 5 41.43 -3.98 -22.38
N GLN A 6 40.95 -3.76 -23.61
CA GLN A 6 39.83 -2.86 -23.87
C GLN A 6 38.50 -3.48 -23.43
N GLU A 7 38.29 -4.77 -23.70
CA GLU A 7 37.12 -5.50 -23.21
C GLU A 7 37.07 -5.53 -21.67
N LEU A 8 38.20 -5.76 -21.00
CA LEU A 8 38.26 -5.76 -19.53
C LEU A 8 37.94 -4.38 -18.95
N THR A 9 38.39 -3.31 -19.60
CA THR A 9 38.14 -1.93 -19.17
C THR A 9 36.67 -1.56 -19.35
N GLN A 10 36.05 -1.94 -20.47
CA GLN A 10 34.60 -1.78 -20.67
C GLN A 10 33.80 -2.53 -19.62
N LEU A 11 34.16 -3.79 -19.31
CA LEU A 11 33.49 -4.57 -18.28
C LEU A 11 33.58 -3.93 -16.89
N ILE A 12 34.74 -3.35 -16.53
CA ILE A 12 34.93 -2.65 -15.26
C ILE A 12 34.09 -1.38 -15.20
N ASP A 13 34.02 -0.61 -16.29
CA ASP A 13 33.20 0.59 -16.36
C ASP A 13 31.70 0.28 -16.32
N ASP A 14 31.26 -0.79 -16.99
CA ASP A 14 29.89 -1.28 -16.90
C ASP A 14 29.55 -1.73 -15.48
N PHE A 15 30.47 -2.43 -14.80
CA PHE A 15 30.31 -2.79 -13.39
C PHE A 15 30.22 -1.56 -12.47
N ARG A 16 31.03 -0.53 -12.72
CA ARG A 16 30.97 0.75 -11.98
C ARG A 16 29.65 1.47 -12.23
N TYR A 17 29.18 1.47 -13.48
CA TYR A 17 27.90 2.07 -13.85
C TYR A 17 26.74 1.32 -13.18
N LEU A 18 26.77 -0.02 -13.20
CA LEU A 18 25.77 -0.86 -12.55
C LEU A 18 25.78 -0.65 -11.03
N LYS A 19 26.97 -0.62 -10.41
CA LYS A 19 27.13 -0.35 -8.98
C LYS A 19 26.60 1.03 -8.61
N ASN A 20 26.91 2.06 -9.39
CA ASN A 20 26.45 3.42 -9.14
C ASN A 20 24.94 3.57 -9.37
N ALA A 21 24.38 2.92 -10.40
CA ALA A 21 22.94 2.88 -10.64
C ALA A 21 22.21 2.18 -9.48
N VAL A 22 22.69 1.00 -9.07
CA VAL A 22 22.14 0.26 -7.92
C VAL A 22 22.23 1.10 -6.64
N MET A 23 23.37 1.73 -6.37
CA MET A 23 23.56 2.58 -5.18
C MET A 23 22.64 3.81 -5.19
N ARG A 24 22.39 4.42 -6.35
CA ARG A 24 21.51 5.59 -6.49
C ARG A 24 20.03 5.23 -6.32
N THR A 25 19.58 4.11 -6.91
CA THR A 25 18.22 3.60 -6.71
C THR A 25 17.98 3.19 -5.25
N ASN A 26 18.98 2.62 -4.58
CA ASN A 26 18.88 2.22 -3.17
C ASN A 26 18.80 3.43 -2.22
N ARG A 27 19.36 4.60 -2.59
CA ARG A 27 19.28 5.83 -1.77
C ARG A 27 17.86 6.42 -1.69
N VAL A 28 17.10 6.38 -2.78
CA VAL A 28 15.73 6.92 -2.81
C VAL A 28 14.77 6.02 -2.04
N PHE A 29 14.90 4.70 -2.13
CA PHE A 29 14.05 3.81 -1.33
C PHE A 29 14.44 3.79 0.14
N LYS A 30 15.74 3.87 0.47
CA LYS A 30 16.19 4.08 1.86
C LYS A 30 15.76 5.43 2.45
N SER A 31 15.44 6.43 1.62
CA SER A 31 15.01 7.74 2.12
C SER A 31 13.57 7.77 2.60
N ILE A 32 12.75 6.85 2.12
CA ILE A 32 11.37 6.68 2.59
C ILE A 32 11.44 6.01 3.95
N SER A 33 11.65 6.82 5.00
CA SER A 33 11.59 6.33 6.37
C SER A 33 10.15 5.95 6.73
N SER A 34 10.01 4.88 7.53
CA SER A 34 8.75 4.48 8.16
C SER A 34 8.06 5.65 8.90
N LYS A 35 8.83 6.65 9.35
CA LYS A 35 8.31 7.85 10.02
C LYS A 35 7.44 8.70 9.10
N THR A 36 7.75 8.79 7.81
CA THR A 36 7.04 9.66 6.88
C THR A 36 5.65 9.12 6.55
N LEU A 37 5.51 7.80 6.38
CA LEU A 37 4.22 7.18 6.03
C LEU A 37 3.33 6.91 7.24
N ARG A 38 3.86 7.01 8.46
CA ARG A 38 3.14 6.79 9.71
C ARG A 38 1.77 7.50 9.83
N PRO A 39 1.67 8.84 9.67
CA PRO A 39 0.37 9.51 9.80
C PRO A 39 -0.64 9.01 8.77
N LEU A 40 -0.17 8.59 7.59
CA LEU A 40 -1.03 8.03 6.54
C LEU A 40 -1.60 6.68 6.95
N TYR A 41 -0.80 5.80 7.57
CA TYR A 41 -1.29 4.51 8.08
C TYR A 41 -2.38 4.69 9.13
N LEU A 42 -2.16 5.57 10.12
CA LEU A 42 -3.17 5.85 11.15
C LEU A 42 -4.44 6.43 10.55
N ALA A 43 -4.31 7.47 9.71
CA ALA A 43 -5.45 8.11 9.07
C ALA A 43 -6.25 7.09 8.24
N THR A 44 -5.58 6.30 7.41
CA THR A 44 -6.23 5.29 6.56
C THR A 44 -6.96 4.24 7.39
N GLY A 45 -6.34 3.75 8.47
CA GLY A 45 -6.96 2.76 9.37
C GLY A 45 -8.20 3.31 10.07
N LEU A 46 -8.10 4.49 10.69
CA LEU A 46 -9.22 5.13 11.39
C LEU A 46 -10.36 5.48 10.43
N LEU A 47 -10.04 6.00 9.26
CA LEU A 47 -11.03 6.31 8.23
C LEU A 47 -11.73 5.04 7.75
N THR A 48 -10.99 3.97 7.46
CA THR A 48 -11.59 2.70 7.02
C THR A 48 -12.58 2.16 8.05
N ILE A 49 -12.20 2.17 9.34
CA ILE A 49 -13.09 1.77 10.44
C ILE A 49 -14.28 2.72 10.56
N GLY A 50 -14.06 4.03 10.49
CA GLY A 50 -15.13 5.02 10.59
C GLY A 50 -16.16 4.88 9.47
N PHE A 51 -15.73 4.67 8.24
CA PHE A 51 -16.61 4.45 7.09
C PHE A 51 -17.35 3.11 7.17
N ALA A 52 -16.68 2.06 7.67
CA ALA A 52 -17.31 0.76 7.91
C ALA A 52 -18.37 0.84 9.04
N ALA A 53 -18.09 1.58 10.10
CA ALA A 53 -19.04 1.82 11.19
C ALA A 53 -20.23 2.69 10.71
N ALA A 54 -19.97 3.72 9.92
CA ALA A 54 -21.02 4.58 9.37
C ALA A 54 -22.01 3.80 8.50
N ILE A 55 -21.52 2.93 7.60
CA ILE A 55 -22.41 2.11 6.78
C ILE A 55 -23.15 1.06 7.62
N GLN A 56 -22.52 0.51 8.66
CA GLN A 56 -23.18 -0.41 9.58
C GLN A 56 -24.32 0.28 10.34
N TRP A 57 -24.09 1.52 10.80
CA TRP A 57 -25.11 2.34 11.46
C TRP A 57 -26.29 2.65 10.52
N LEU A 58 -26.00 3.02 9.26
CA LEU A 58 -27.00 3.22 8.23
C LEU A 58 -27.84 1.96 7.98
N MET A 59 -27.20 0.79 7.89
CA MET A 59 -27.91 -0.49 7.73
C MET A 59 -28.75 -0.83 8.95
N GLY A 60 -28.29 -0.50 10.16
CA GLY A 60 -29.09 -0.67 11.39
C GLY A 60 -30.32 0.23 11.42
N TYR A 61 -30.20 1.48 10.94
CA TYR A 61 -31.31 2.44 10.92
C TYR A 61 -32.36 2.12 9.84
N TYR A 62 -31.92 1.77 8.62
CA TYR A 62 -32.81 1.45 7.49
C TYR A 62 -33.17 -0.04 7.37
N GLY A 63 -32.62 -0.90 8.23
CA GLY A 63 -32.86 -2.35 8.27
C GLY A 63 -32.04 -3.17 7.26
N SER A 64 -31.69 -2.62 6.09
CA SER A 64 -30.81 -3.29 5.12
C SER A 64 -30.08 -2.28 4.22
N TYR A 65 -28.99 -2.72 3.56
CA TYR A 65 -28.30 -1.88 2.56
C TYR A 65 -29.22 -1.49 1.39
N GLY A 66 -30.12 -2.38 0.98
CA GLY A 66 -31.10 -2.11 -0.09
C GLY A 66 -32.04 -0.95 0.25
N ALA A 67 -32.48 -0.87 1.50
CA ALA A 67 -33.43 0.12 2.01
C ALA A 67 -32.83 1.52 2.23
N ILE A 68 -31.50 1.68 2.20
CA ILE A 68 -30.87 2.98 2.35
C ILE A 68 -31.23 3.88 1.13
N PRO A 69 -31.71 5.11 1.34
CA PRO A 69 -32.04 6.04 0.27
C PRO A 69 -30.88 6.28 -0.69
N GLY A 70 -31.16 6.34 -1.99
CA GLY A 70 -30.15 6.55 -3.03
C GLY A 70 -29.28 7.80 -2.79
N ALA A 71 -29.89 8.90 -2.35
CA ALA A 71 -29.15 10.13 -2.02
C ALA A 71 -28.07 9.91 -0.94
N MET A 72 -28.38 9.14 0.11
CA MET A 72 -27.43 8.83 1.18
C MET A 72 -26.28 7.95 0.67
N LYS A 73 -26.58 6.95 -0.19
CA LYS A 73 -25.54 6.14 -0.85
C LYS A 73 -24.62 7.00 -1.69
N THR A 74 -25.17 7.91 -2.50
CA THR A 74 -24.38 8.81 -3.35
C THR A 74 -23.47 9.72 -2.53
N VAL A 75 -23.98 10.33 -1.46
CA VAL A 75 -23.16 11.15 -0.54
C VAL A 75 -22.04 10.32 0.07
N TYR A 76 -22.34 9.12 0.56
CA TYR A 76 -21.36 8.22 1.16
C TYR A 76 -20.22 7.87 0.19
N TYR A 77 -20.54 7.44 -1.03
CA TYR A 77 -19.53 7.09 -2.04
C TYR A 77 -18.77 8.31 -2.57
N SER A 78 -19.42 9.47 -2.64
CA SER A 78 -18.75 10.73 -3.03
C SER A 78 -17.71 11.13 -1.97
N LEU A 79 -18.05 11.00 -0.69
CA LEU A 79 -17.12 11.27 0.42
C LEU A 79 -15.92 10.30 0.39
N LEU A 80 -16.17 9.01 0.14
CA LEU A 80 -15.10 8.02 -0.03
C LEU A 80 -14.17 8.36 -1.21
N GLY A 81 -14.74 8.78 -2.35
CA GLY A 81 -13.96 9.19 -3.51
C GLY A 81 -13.04 10.38 -3.22
N ILE A 82 -13.57 11.42 -2.60
CA ILE A 82 -12.80 12.60 -2.17
C ILE A 82 -11.68 12.20 -1.21
N LEU A 83 -11.98 11.31 -0.27
CA LEU A 83 -11.01 10.82 0.70
C LEU A 83 -9.86 10.03 0.05
N MET A 84 -10.16 9.18 -0.93
CA MET A 84 -9.15 8.44 -1.68
C MET A 84 -8.20 9.38 -2.43
N VAL A 85 -8.73 10.43 -3.06
CA VAL A 85 -7.93 11.47 -3.72
C VAL A 85 -7.05 12.20 -2.70
N TRP A 86 -7.62 12.59 -1.56
CA TRP A 86 -6.89 13.27 -0.49
C TRP A 86 -5.77 12.41 0.11
N LEU A 87 -6.02 11.13 0.38
CA LEU A 87 -5.01 10.18 0.86
C LEU A 87 -3.88 9.99 -0.16
N SER A 88 -4.23 9.86 -1.44
CA SER A 88 -3.25 9.71 -2.54
C SER A 88 -2.37 10.95 -2.69
N TYR A 89 -2.97 12.14 -2.64
CA TYR A 89 -2.26 13.42 -2.67
C TYR A 89 -1.33 13.57 -1.46
N THR A 90 -1.84 13.26 -0.26
CA THR A 90 -1.07 13.33 0.99
C THR A 90 0.12 12.37 0.96
N LYS A 91 -0.08 11.13 0.49
CA LYS A 91 1.00 10.16 0.28
C LYS A 91 2.09 10.71 -0.63
N ALA A 92 1.73 11.27 -1.78
CA ALA A 92 2.70 11.81 -2.72
C ALA A 92 3.45 13.04 -2.15
N ARG A 93 2.74 13.91 -1.42
CA ARG A 93 3.33 15.06 -0.71
C ARG A 93 4.36 14.60 0.33
N LEU A 94 4.01 13.60 1.14
CA LEU A 94 4.87 13.06 2.18
C LEU A 94 6.15 12.45 1.60
N ILE A 95 6.04 11.63 0.55
CA ILE A 95 7.20 11.05 -0.13
C ILE A 95 8.11 12.15 -0.70
N ARG A 96 7.52 13.18 -1.32
CA ARG A 96 8.30 14.34 -1.83
C ARG A 96 9.04 15.07 -0.73
N GLN A 97 8.41 15.25 0.43
CA GLN A 97 9.05 15.88 1.58
C GLN A 97 10.26 15.07 2.07
N SER A 98 10.14 13.74 2.21
CA SER A 98 11.28 12.88 2.59
C SER A 98 12.45 12.97 1.62
N VAL A 99 12.16 13.03 0.31
CA VAL A 99 13.23 13.11 -0.69
C VAL A 99 13.92 14.47 -0.66
N ARG A 100 13.19 15.56 -0.39
CA ARG A 100 13.76 16.90 -0.24
C ARG A 100 14.68 17.02 0.97
N GLU A 101 14.40 16.34 2.07
CA GLU A 101 15.26 16.31 3.26
C GLU A 101 16.67 15.74 2.97
N LEU A 102 16.83 15.00 1.85
CA LEU A 102 18.13 14.50 1.40
C LEU A 102 18.86 15.41 0.38
N GLY A 103 18.38 16.64 0.19
CA GLY A 103 19.01 17.62 -0.71
C GLY A 103 18.75 17.40 -2.20
N ALA A 104 17.79 16.53 -2.55
CA ALA A 104 17.36 16.32 -3.93
C ALA A 104 16.08 17.13 -4.21
N ASP A 105 16.19 18.22 -4.96
CA ASP A 105 15.02 19.00 -5.38
C ASP A 105 14.39 18.37 -6.62
N LEU A 106 13.67 17.27 -6.40
CA LEU A 106 13.01 16.54 -7.48
C LEU A 106 11.64 17.15 -7.81
N THR A 107 11.37 17.23 -9.11
CA THR A 107 10.03 17.57 -9.62
C THR A 107 9.09 16.37 -9.42
N PHE A 108 7.78 16.60 -9.27
CA PHE A 108 6.78 15.53 -9.09
C PHE A 108 6.87 14.42 -10.15
N ARG A 109 7.12 14.78 -11.42
CA ARG A 109 7.31 13.82 -12.51
C ARG A 109 8.56 12.95 -12.34
N GLN A 110 9.64 13.52 -11.79
CA GLN A 110 10.88 12.78 -11.51
C GLN A 110 10.67 11.83 -10.33
N LEU A 111 9.97 12.28 -9.29
CA LEU A 111 9.58 11.45 -8.13
C LEU A 111 8.75 10.24 -8.57
N LEU A 112 7.74 10.45 -9.44
CA LEU A 112 6.96 9.34 -9.99
C LEU A 112 7.83 8.37 -10.77
N LYS A 113 8.77 8.85 -11.58
CA LYS A 113 9.69 7.99 -12.36
C LYS A 113 10.63 7.18 -11.46
N GLU A 114 11.02 7.73 -10.31
CA GLU A 114 11.86 7.03 -9.32
C GLU A 114 11.08 6.06 -8.44
N VAL A 115 9.82 6.35 -8.11
CA VAL A 115 8.97 5.43 -7.33
C VAL A 115 8.48 4.29 -8.22
N TYR A 116 8.03 4.60 -9.43
CA TYR A 116 7.55 3.65 -10.43
C TYR A 116 8.68 3.23 -11.38
N THR A 117 9.74 2.65 -10.82
CA THR A 117 10.78 2.00 -11.63
C THR A 117 10.20 0.82 -12.42
N ARG A 118 10.92 0.37 -13.44
CA ARG A 118 10.57 -0.84 -14.21
C ARG A 118 10.31 -2.05 -13.29
N ASN A 119 11.08 -2.18 -12.21
CA ASN A 119 10.92 -3.27 -11.24
C ASN A 119 9.65 -3.12 -10.40
N THR A 120 9.37 -1.92 -9.88
CA THR A 120 8.13 -1.64 -9.15
C THR A 120 6.90 -1.89 -10.04
N MET A 121 6.94 -1.43 -11.30
CA MET A 121 5.86 -1.62 -12.26
C MET A 121 5.68 -3.09 -12.65
N ALA A 122 6.75 -3.86 -12.76
CA ALA A 122 6.67 -5.30 -13.03
C ALA A 122 5.95 -6.09 -11.94
N ILE A 123 5.78 -5.51 -10.74
CA ILE A 123 5.01 -6.10 -9.63
C ILE A 123 3.63 -5.48 -9.56
N VAL A 124 3.55 -4.15 -9.49
CA VAL A 124 2.28 -3.45 -9.27
C VAL A 124 1.31 -3.64 -10.44
N ALA A 125 1.78 -3.67 -11.69
CA ALA A 125 0.89 -3.80 -12.84
C ALA A 125 0.20 -5.18 -12.93
N PRO A 126 0.91 -6.33 -12.80
CA PRO A 126 0.25 -7.63 -12.77
C PRO A 126 -0.72 -7.78 -11.59
N TYR A 127 -0.33 -7.39 -10.38
CA TYR A 127 -1.23 -7.46 -9.22
C TYR A 127 -2.44 -6.54 -9.40
N GLY A 128 -2.26 -5.33 -9.90
CA GLY A 128 -3.34 -4.40 -10.20
C GLY A 128 -4.32 -4.96 -11.24
N PHE A 129 -3.80 -5.60 -12.29
CA PHE A 129 -4.62 -6.26 -13.30
C PHE A 129 -5.42 -7.43 -12.72
N VAL A 130 -4.77 -8.30 -11.94
CA VAL A 130 -5.44 -9.44 -11.28
C VAL A 130 -6.49 -8.97 -10.27
N ILE A 131 -6.19 -7.94 -9.49
CA ILE A 131 -7.17 -7.32 -8.57
C ILE A 131 -8.38 -6.80 -9.35
N GLY A 132 -8.16 -6.08 -10.45
CA GLY A 132 -9.25 -5.59 -11.30
C GLY A 132 -10.12 -6.71 -11.87
N LEU A 133 -9.50 -7.77 -12.39
CA LEU A 133 -10.21 -8.95 -12.89
C LEU A 133 -10.97 -9.68 -11.78
N ALA A 134 -10.39 -9.84 -10.59
CA ALA A 134 -11.03 -10.48 -9.45
C ALA A 134 -12.26 -9.68 -9.00
N VAL A 135 -12.16 -8.35 -8.91
CA VAL A 135 -13.30 -7.47 -8.60
C VAL A 135 -14.40 -7.63 -9.65
N PHE A 136 -14.05 -7.55 -10.94
CA PHE A 136 -15.02 -7.70 -12.03
C PHE A 136 -15.71 -9.07 -12.01
N PHE A 137 -14.95 -10.15 -11.81
CA PHE A 137 -15.46 -11.51 -11.74
C PHE A 137 -16.41 -11.70 -10.55
N LEU A 138 -16.02 -11.28 -9.35
CA LEU A 138 -16.84 -11.43 -8.14
C LEU A 138 -18.13 -10.61 -8.20
N VAL A 139 -18.06 -9.38 -8.73
CA VAL A 139 -19.24 -8.52 -8.87
C VAL A 139 -20.21 -9.08 -9.92
N SER A 140 -19.71 -9.53 -11.07
CA SER A 140 -20.55 -10.09 -12.15
C SER A 140 -21.29 -11.37 -11.73
N HIS A 141 -20.73 -12.15 -10.81
CA HIS A 141 -21.36 -13.37 -10.28
C HIS A 141 -22.19 -13.14 -9.00
N GLY A 142 -22.32 -11.88 -8.53
CA GLY A 142 -23.08 -11.56 -7.31
C GLY A 142 -22.39 -11.98 -6.01
N TRP A 143 -21.09 -12.31 -6.05
CA TRP A 143 -20.29 -12.78 -4.93
C TRP A 143 -19.59 -11.64 -4.19
N SER A 144 -20.31 -10.53 -3.98
CA SER A 144 -19.77 -9.30 -3.39
C SER A 144 -19.25 -9.48 -1.96
N GLY A 145 -19.79 -10.45 -1.21
CA GLY A 145 -19.30 -10.78 0.14
C GLY A 145 -17.85 -11.30 0.17
N TYR A 146 -17.33 -11.80 -0.96
CA TYR A 146 -15.96 -12.30 -1.09
C TYR A 146 -14.96 -11.23 -1.56
N LEU A 147 -15.42 -10.01 -1.88
CA LEU A 147 -14.54 -8.93 -2.34
C LEU A 147 -13.47 -8.59 -1.30
N VAL A 148 -13.88 -8.32 -0.07
CA VAL A 148 -12.95 -7.88 0.98
C VAL A 148 -11.87 -8.92 1.27
N PRO A 149 -12.17 -10.21 1.55
CA PRO A 149 -11.12 -11.19 1.80
C PRO A 149 -10.22 -11.41 0.57
N CYS A 150 -10.78 -11.43 -0.65
CA CYS A 150 -9.99 -11.58 -1.86
C CYS A 150 -9.03 -10.40 -2.07
N LEU A 151 -9.52 -9.18 -1.90
CA LEU A 151 -8.72 -7.96 -1.98
C LEU A 151 -7.65 -7.93 -0.89
N ALA A 152 -7.96 -8.33 0.34
CA ALA A 152 -6.99 -8.39 1.43
C ALA A 152 -5.86 -9.37 1.10
N ILE A 153 -6.18 -10.55 0.57
CA ILE A 153 -5.17 -11.56 0.18
C ILE A 153 -4.30 -11.03 -0.97
N LEU A 154 -4.90 -10.58 -2.07
CA LEU A 154 -4.16 -10.10 -3.25
C LEU A 154 -3.31 -8.87 -2.93
N TYR A 155 -3.87 -7.92 -2.16
CA TYR A 155 -3.13 -6.74 -1.73
C TYR A 155 -2.02 -7.08 -0.73
N GLY A 156 -2.25 -8.05 0.17
CA GLY A 156 -1.25 -8.59 1.08
C GLY A 156 -0.06 -9.22 0.33
N LEU A 157 -0.33 -10.04 -0.69
CA LEU A 157 0.69 -10.61 -1.58
C LEU A 157 1.46 -9.53 -2.35
N MET A 158 0.75 -8.52 -2.85
CA MET A 158 1.38 -7.38 -3.53
C MET A 158 2.32 -6.63 -2.57
N ILE A 159 1.86 -6.28 -1.36
CA ILE A 159 2.69 -5.62 -0.34
C ILE A 159 3.92 -6.46 0.00
N HIS A 160 3.74 -7.76 0.21
CA HIS A 160 4.85 -8.67 0.50
C HIS A 160 5.84 -8.77 -0.66
N SER A 161 5.36 -8.67 -1.90
CA SER A 161 6.25 -8.60 -3.07
C SER A 161 7.03 -7.27 -3.11
N MET A 162 6.42 -6.17 -2.66
CA MET A 162 7.05 -4.85 -2.59
C MET A 162 8.10 -4.71 -1.48
N THR A 163 8.07 -5.55 -0.42
CA THR A 163 9.06 -5.46 0.67
C THR A 163 10.47 -5.73 0.20
N ASN A 164 10.64 -6.54 -0.86
CA ASN A 164 11.94 -6.81 -1.49
C ASN A 164 12.61 -5.54 -2.07
N PHE A 165 11.85 -4.46 -2.29
CA PHE A 165 12.34 -3.21 -2.86
C PHE A 165 12.37 -2.09 -1.83
N LEU A 166 11.38 -2.04 -0.95
CA LEU A 166 11.20 -0.94 0.01
C LEU A 166 11.93 -1.19 1.34
N TYR A 167 12.25 -2.44 1.70
CA TYR A 167 12.92 -2.81 2.95
C TYR A 167 12.24 -2.25 4.22
N LEU A 168 10.93 -1.98 4.17
CA LEU A 168 10.14 -1.47 5.28
C LEU A 168 9.52 -2.62 6.08
N THR A 169 9.92 -2.77 7.34
CA THR A 169 9.42 -3.83 8.24
C THR A 169 7.91 -3.74 8.44
N GLU A 170 7.34 -2.54 8.48
CA GLU A 170 5.89 -2.36 8.61
C GLU A 170 5.11 -2.89 7.41
N LEU A 171 5.68 -2.91 6.21
CA LEU A 171 5.05 -3.52 5.04
C LEU A 171 5.05 -5.05 5.14
N VAL A 172 6.11 -5.65 5.70
CA VAL A 172 6.16 -7.10 5.93
C VAL A 172 5.04 -7.51 6.89
N ILE A 173 4.94 -6.84 8.03
CA ILE A 173 3.93 -7.16 9.05
C ILE A 173 2.52 -6.81 8.56
N GLY A 174 2.35 -5.67 7.89
CA GLY A 174 1.07 -5.29 7.30
C GLY A 174 0.59 -6.26 6.22
N GLY A 175 1.49 -6.69 5.33
CA GLY A 175 1.19 -7.72 4.33
C GLY A 175 0.80 -9.05 4.97
N ALA A 176 1.56 -9.51 5.97
CA ALA A 176 1.23 -10.73 6.71
C ALA A 176 -0.12 -10.62 7.43
N TRP A 177 -0.42 -9.48 8.04
CA TRP A 177 -1.71 -9.23 8.68
C TRP A 177 -2.87 -9.36 7.68
N LEU A 178 -2.76 -8.73 6.52
CA LEU A 178 -3.77 -8.80 5.47
C LEU A 178 -3.97 -10.21 4.93
N LEU A 179 -2.90 -11.00 4.81
CA LEU A 179 -2.99 -12.41 4.42
C LEU A 179 -3.73 -13.23 5.48
N VAL A 180 -3.29 -13.16 6.74
CA VAL A 180 -3.87 -13.93 7.86
C VAL A 180 -5.35 -13.57 8.05
N THR A 181 -5.65 -12.28 8.10
CA THR A 181 -7.04 -11.82 8.27
C THR A 181 -7.88 -12.02 7.02
N GLY A 182 -7.31 -11.91 5.82
CA GLY A 182 -8.00 -12.20 4.56
C GLY A 182 -8.42 -13.66 4.45
N PHE A 183 -7.50 -14.61 4.71
CA PHE A 183 -7.83 -16.04 4.78
C PHE A 183 -8.77 -16.35 5.95
N GLY A 184 -8.55 -15.74 7.11
CA GLY A 184 -9.42 -15.89 8.27
C GLY A 184 -10.86 -15.47 7.96
N VAL A 185 -11.06 -14.32 7.30
CA VAL A 185 -12.39 -13.87 6.86
C VAL A 185 -12.98 -14.82 5.83
N LEU A 186 -12.16 -15.28 4.86
CA LEU A 186 -12.60 -16.15 3.78
C LEU A 186 -13.18 -17.48 4.30
N PHE A 187 -12.54 -18.09 5.31
CA PHE A 187 -12.91 -19.41 5.81
C PHE A 187 -13.77 -19.39 7.09
N ILE A 188 -13.70 -18.35 7.91
CA ILE A 188 -14.33 -18.33 9.25
C ILE A 188 -15.56 -17.43 9.30
N LEU A 189 -15.44 -16.17 8.84
CA LEU A 189 -16.50 -15.16 9.01
C LEU A 189 -17.61 -15.24 7.94
N GLY A 190 -17.32 -15.88 6.81
CA GLY A 190 -18.26 -16.01 5.71
C GLY A 190 -18.64 -14.67 5.04
N PRO A 191 -19.45 -14.71 3.97
CA PRO A 191 -19.76 -13.54 3.16
C PRO A 191 -20.71 -12.52 3.82
N ALA A 192 -21.37 -12.88 4.93
CA ALA A 192 -22.45 -12.10 5.52
C ALA A 192 -22.00 -10.82 6.25
N GLN A 193 -20.72 -10.69 6.64
CA GLN A 193 -20.22 -9.59 7.47
C GLN A 193 -19.13 -8.77 6.77
N THR A 194 -19.43 -8.29 5.56
CA THR A 194 -18.45 -7.56 4.71
C THR A 194 -17.87 -6.31 5.38
N THR A 195 -18.66 -5.59 6.18
CA THR A 195 -18.25 -4.37 6.91
C THR A 195 -17.28 -4.66 8.04
N LEU A 196 -17.53 -5.73 8.80
CA LEU A 196 -16.65 -6.20 9.85
C LEU A 196 -15.35 -6.74 9.26
N ALA A 197 -15.45 -7.52 8.17
CA ALA A 197 -14.29 -7.96 7.40
C ALA A 197 -13.41 -6.79 6.96
N LEU A 198 -14.00 -5.70 6.44
CA LEU A 198 -13.25 -4.52 6.00
C LEU A 198 -12.52 -3.83 7.16
N SER A 199 -13.21 -3.70 8.29
CA SER A 199 -12.63 -3.11 9.51
C SER A 199 -11.46 -3.93 10.04
N VAL A 200 -11.60 -5.25 10.12
CA VAL A 200 -10.57 -6.14 10.70
C VAL A 200 -9.38 -6.32 9.77
N THR A 201 -9.63 -6.47 8.46
CA THR A 201 -8.54 -6.67 7.48
C THR A 201 -7.78 -5.37 7.23
N PHE A 202 -8.42 -4.40 6.57
CA PHE A 202 -7.78 -3.16 6.17
C PHE A 202 -7.68 -2.15 7.32
N GLY A 203 -8.77 -1.93 8.06
CA GLY A 203 -8.81 -0.94 9.15
C GLY A 203 -7.75 -1.20 10.24
N VAL A 204 -7.85 -2.35 10.90
CA VAL A 204 -6.89 -2.78 11.92
C VAL A 204 -5.52 -3.04 11.30
N GLY A 205 -5.44 -3.57 10.07
CA GLY A 205 -4.16 -3.77 9.38
C GLY A 205 -3.34 -2.49 9.24
N PHE A 206 -3.96 -1.38 8.84
CA PHE A 206 -3.27 -0.09 8.77
C PHE A 206 -2.89 0.47 10.16
N ILE A 207 -3.69 0.20 11.20
CA ILE A 207 -3.32 0.56 12.58
C ILE A 207 -2.12 -0.27 13.07
N VAL A 208 -2.07 -1.56 12.74
CA VAL A 208 -0.92 -2.43 13.04
C VAL A 208 0.33 -1.89 12.36
N MET A 209 0.25 -1.50 11.08
CA MET A 209 1.37 -0.86 10.37
C MET A 209 1.83 0.43 11.06
N TYR A 210 0.90 1.25 11.54
CA TYR A 210 1.21 2.44 12.33
C TYR A 210 1.99 2.09 13.60
N LEU A 211 1.52 1.12 14.40
CA LEU A 211 2.16 0.68 15.64
C LEU A 211 3.56 0.12 15.39
N VAL A 212 3.73 -0.73 14.36
CA VAL A 212 5.04 -1.26 13.98
C VAL A 212 5.99 -0.15 13.56
N SER A 213 5.49 0.86 12.84
CA SER A 213 6.31 2.01 12.45
C SER A 213 6.81 2.80 13.67
N LEU A 214 6.02 2.89 14.76
CA LEU A 214 6.43 3.55 16.01
C LEU A 214 7.57 2.80 16.68
N ILE A 215 7.45 1.47 16.79
CA ILE A 215 8.46 0.59 17.39
C ILE A 215 9.76 0.67 16.60
N THR A 216 9.67 0.57 15.27
CA THR A 216 10.83 0.62 14.37
C THR A 216 11.59 1.94 14.54
N ALA A 217 10.88 3.07 14.56
CA ALA A 217 11.50 4.38 14.75
C ALA A 217 12.11 4.61 16.14
N ARG A 218 11.63 3.91 17.19
CA ARG A 218 12.24 3.96 18.52
C ARG A 218 13.56 3.21 18.52
N ASN A 219 13.59 2.02 17.91
CA ASN A 219 14.80 1.20 17.79
C ASN A 219 15.90 1.90 16.97
N GLU A 220 15.53 2.68 15.94
CA GLU A 220 16.48 3.50 15.20
C GLU A 220 17.12 4.61 16.04
N ARG A 221 16.36 5.25 16.95
CA ARG A 221 16.91 6.31 17.83
C ARG A 221 17.91 5.74 18.83
N ASN A 222 17.60 4.57 19.41
CA ASN A 222 18.45 3.93 20.42
C ASN A 222 19.77 3.38 19.86
N LYS A 223 19.93 3.30 18.53
CA LYS A 223 21.20 2.88 17.88
C LYS A 223 22.14 4.05 17.59
N VAL A 224 21.67 5.29 17.71
CA VAL A 224 22.42 6.50 17.32
C VAL A 224 22.82 7.34 18.54
N GLY A 225 22.21 7.10 19.71
CA GLY A 225 22.64 7.64 21.00
C GLY A 225 23.41 6.60 21.79
#